data_AF-A0A1D7YE31-F1
#
_entry.id   AF-A0A1D7YE31-F1
#
_cell.length_a   1.000
_cell.length_b   1.000
_cell.length_c   1.000
_cell.angle_alpha   90.00
_cell.angle_beta   90.00
_cell.angle_gamma   90.00
#
_symmetry.space_group_name_H-M   'P 1'
#
loop_
_entity.id
_entity.type
_entity.pdbx_description
1 polymer ?
#
loop_
_entity_poly.entity_id
_entity_poly.type
_entity_poly.pdbx_seq_one_letter_code
_entity_poly.pdbx_strand_id
1 'polypeptide(L)'
;MDHFADRLRAAPQSRLQRGAAAEALAVARELSRRAQLLEEPGAPPREMPDAGMFAAADQILVAAHDLALVLRSDDEVAEAVRVVEEARQRAGV
;
A
#
# COMPACT_ATOMS: atom_id res chain seq x y z
N MET A 1 -9.12 0.05 -27.40
CA MET A 1 -7.92 0.62 -26.76
C MET A 1 -8.07 2.12 -26.53
N ASP A 2 -8.73 2.90 -27.41
CA ASP A 2 -8.82 4.37 -27.28
C ASP A 2 -9.74 4.89 -26.15
N HIS A 3 -10.85 4.19 -25.86
CA HIS A 3 -11.87 4.64 -24.89
C HIS A 3 -11.43 4.66 -23.41
N PHE A 4 -10.31 4.00 -23.08
CA PHE A 4 -9.76 3.97 -21.72
C PHE A 4 -8.77 5.12 -21.48
N ALA A 5 -7.87 5.35 -22.45
CA ALA A 5 -6.93 6.46 -22.43
C ALA A 5 -7.65 7.83 -22.40
N ASP A 6 -8.75 7.96 -23.13
CA ASP A 6 -9.53 9.20 -23.18
C ASP A 6 -10.31 9.47 -21.88
N ARG A 7 -10.75 8.41 -21.18
CA ARG A 7 -11.35 8.55 -19.84
C ARG A 7 -10.32 8.92 -18.78
N LEU A 8 -9.08 8.46 -18.92
CA LEU A 8 -7.97 8.82 -18.02
C LEU A 8 -7.61 10.31 -18.17
N ARG A 9 -7.56 10.83 -19.41
CA ARG A 9 -7.33 12.26 -19.70
C ARG A 9 -8.48 13.16 -19.25
N ALA A 10 -9.71 12.65 -19.26
CA ALA A 10 -10.91 13.39 -18.86
C ALA A 10 -11.18 13.38 -17.35
N ALA A 11 -10.45 12.57 -16.56
CA ALA A 11 -10.59 12.58 -15.11
C ALA A 11 -9.89 13.82 -14.51
N PRO A 12 -10.57 14.61 -13.65
CA PRO A 12 -9.91 15.67 -12.89
C PRO A 12 -8.76 15.07 -12.09
N GLN A 13 -7.58 15.68 -12.17
CA GLN A 13 -6.35 15.29 -11.47
C GLN A 13 -6.58 14.91 -9.99
N SER A 14 -7.53 15.58 -9.33
CA SER A 14 -8.00 15.30 -7.97
C SER A 14 -8.60 13.91 -7.75
N ARG A 15 -9.32 13.33 -8.73
CA ARG A 15 -9.84 11.95 -8.64
C ARG A 15 -8.74 10.91 -8.80
N LEU A 16 -7.79 11.14 -9.71
CA LEU A 16 -6.63 10.26 -9.90
C LEU A 16 -5.75 10.24 -8.65
N GLN A 17 -5.48 11.42 -8.06
CA GLN A 17 -4.73 11.54 -6.81
C GLN A 17 -5.44 10.85 -5.64
N ARG A 18 -6.77 10.97 -5.53
CA ARG A 18 -7.53 10.25 -4.49
C ARG A 18 -7.48 8.73 -4.67
N GLY A 19 -7.55 8.23 -5.91
CA GLY A 19 -7.43 6.80 -6.20
C GLY A 19 -6.04 6.27 -5.81
N ALA A 20 -4.98 6.97 -6.22
CA ALA A 20 -3.62 6.61 -5.84
C ALA A 20 -3.40 6.66 -4.32
N ALA A 21 -3.96 7.65 -3.62
CA ALA A 21 -3.89 7.75 -2.16
C ALA A 21 -4.61 6.59 -1.45
N ALA A 22 -5.77 6.15 -1.97
CA ALA A 22 -6.49 5.02 -1.43
C ALA A 22 -5.72 3.70 -1.60
N GLU A 23 -5.12 3.47 -2.79
CA GLU A 23 -4.23 2.31 -3.01
C GLU A 23 -3.00 2.37 -2.12
N ALA A 24 -2.40 3.55 -1.94
CA ALA A 24 -1.25 3.74 -1.06
C ALA A 24 -1.58 3.39 0.41
N LEU A 25 -2.72 3.88 0.93
CA LEU A 25 -3.19 3.51 2.26
C LEU A 25 -3.48 2.01 2.39
N ALA A 26 -4.04 1.38 1.35
CA ALA A 26 -4.30 -0.05 1.35
C ALA A 26 -3.00 -0.87 1.48
N VAL A 27 -1.92 -0.45 0.80
CA VAL A 27 -0.59 -1.07 0.95
C VAL A 27 -0.07 -0.89 2.37
N ALA A 28 -0.10 0.33 2.90
CA ALA A 28 0.40 0.61 4.25
C ALA A 28 -0.30 -0.28 5.31
N ARG A 29 -1.62 -0.45 5.17
CA ARG A 29 -2.42 -1.35 6.01
C ARG A 29 -2.01 -2.81 5.89
N GLU A 30 -1.80 -3.29 4.66
CA GLU A 30 -1.39 -4.69 4.44
C GLU A 30 0.01 -4.97 5.00
N LEU A 31 0.96 -4.06 4.80
CA LEU A 31 2.31 -4.18 5.37
C LEU A 31 2.29 -4.19 6.90
N SER A 32 1.54 -3.27 7.51
CA SER A 32 1.40 -3.20 8.97
C SER A 32 0.72 -4.44 9.55
N ARG A 33 -0.32 -4.97 8.88
CA ARG A 33 -1.00 -6.21 9.27
C ARG A 33 -0.03 -7.41 9.21
N ARG A 34 0.78 -7.50 8.16
CA ARG A 34 1.80 -8.55 8.02
C ARG A 34 2.85 -8.48 9.13
N ALA A 35 3.35 -7.28 9.43
CA ALA A 35 4.30 -7.08 10.53
C ALA A 35 3.69 -7.58 11.85
N GLN A 36 2.47 -7.14 12.18
CA GLN A 36 1.76 -7.59 13.38
C GLN A 36 1.58 -9.10 13.44
N LEU A 37 1.19 -9.76 12.34
CA LEU A 37 0.99 -11.21 12.34
C LEU A 37 2.28 -11.99 12.63
N LEU A 38 3.43 -11.45 12.22
CA LEU A 38 4.74 -12.05 12.48
C LEU A 38 5.20 -11.79 13.93
N GLU A 39 4.94 -10.60 14.47
CA GLU A 39 5.32 -10.22 15.84
C GLU A 39 4.43 -10.83 16.92
N GLU A 40 3.12 -10.82 16.69
CA GLU A 40 2.09 -11.20 17.65
C GLU A 40 1.08 -12.18 17.02
N PRO A 41 1.48 -13.42 16.72
CA PRO A 41 0.59 -14.41 16.13
C PRO A 41 -0.67 -14.61 16.99
N GLY A 42 -1.86 -14.43 16.37
CA GLY A 42 -3.15 -14.61 17.02
C GLY A 42 -3.68 -13.38 17.77
N ALA A 43 -2.93 -12.27 17.82
CA ALA A 43 -3.46 -11.02 18.34
C ALA A 43 -4.55 -10.44 17.42
N PRO A 44 -5.56 -9.73 17.98
CA PRO A 44 -6.55 -9.01 17.17
C PRO A 44 -5.87 -8.01 16.22
N PRO A 45 -6.22 -8.00 14.92
CA PRO A 45 -5.64 -7.07 13.96
C PRO A 45 -5.83 -5.60 14.38
N ARG A 46 -4.76 -4.82 14.31
CA ARG A 46 -4.78 -3.38 14.48
C ARG A 46 -5.07 -2.72 13.13
N GLU A 47 -5.99 -1.76 13.11
CA GLU A 47 -6.29 -1.00 11.89
C GLU A 47 -5.48 0.29 11.85
N MET A 48 -4.65 0.44 10.81
CA MET A 48 -4.02 1.73 10.52
C MET A 48 -5.08 2.73 10.03
N PRO A 49 -5.19 3.93 10.63
CA PRO A 49 -6.21 4.90 10.25
C PRO A 49 -5.90 5.54 8.89
N ASP A 50 -6.94 6.04 8.21
CA ASP A 50 -6.75 6.98 7.10
C ASP A 50 -6.33 8.34 7.68
N ALA A 51 -5.05 8.69 7.50
CA ALA A 51 -4.48 9.97 7.95
C ALA A 51 -4.52 11.05 6.84
N GLY A 52 -5.21 10.78 5.73
CA GLY A 52 -5.31 11.66 4.58
C GLY A 52 -4.21 11.41 3.53
N MET A 53 -4.48 11.89 2.31
CA MET A 53 -3.65 11.58 1.13
C MET A 53 -2.17 11.99 1.24
N PHE A 54 -1.86 13.00 2.05
CA PHE A 54 -0.48 13.48 2.22
C PHE A 54 0.34 12.60 3.17
N ALA A 55 -0.33 11.86 4.07
CA ALA A 55 0.32 10.97 5.01
C ALA A 55 0.52 9.55 4.46
N ALA A 56 -0.13 9.20 3.35
CA ALA A 56 -0.11 7.83 2.82
C ALA A 56 1.31 7.33 2.49
N ALA A 57 2.19 8.21 1.99
CA ALA A 57 3.59 7.85 1.73
C ALA A 57 4.37 7.56 3.02
N ASP A 58 4.19 8.39 4.05
CA ASP A 58 4.82 8.19 5.36
C ASP A 58 4.31 6.91 6.02
N GLN A 59 3.02 6.63 5.89
CA GLN A 59 2.40 5.40 6.38
C GLN A 59 2.96 4.15 5.70
N ILE A 60 3.21 4.18 4.38
CA ILE A 60 3.90 3.09 3.68
C ILE A 60 5.32 2.93 4.22
N LEU A 61 6.07 4.03 4.37
CA LEU A 61 7.46 3.98 4.80
C LEU A 61 7.60 3.35 6.19
N VAL A 62 6.78 3.79 7.14
CA VAL A 62 6.77 3.23 8.50
C VAL A 62 6.36 1.76 8.49
N ALA A 63 5.27 1.40 7.81
CA ALA A 63 4.81 0.01 7.76
C ALA A 63 5.80 -0.94 7.07
N ALA A 64 6.48 -0.46 6.02
CA ALA A 64 7.52 -1.22 5.33
C ALA A 64 8.76 -1.39 6.21
N HIS A 65 9.15 -0.36 6.97
CA HIS A 65 10.24 -0.45 7.93
C HIS A 65 9.94 -1.48 9.03
N ASP A 66 8.76 -1.41 9.64
CA ASP A 66 8.33 -2.33 10.69
C ASP A 66 8.31 -3.78 10.17
N LEU A 67 7.75 -4.00 8.98
CA LEU A 67 7.77 -5.32 8.35
C LEU A 67 9.21 -5.81 8.11
N ALA A 68 10.09 -4.98 7.57
CA ALA A 68 11.47 -5.36 7.26
C ALA A 68 12.27 -5.80 8.50
N LEU A 69 11.95 -5.29 9.69
CA LEU A 69 12.61 -5.71 10.94
C LEU A 69 12.26 -7.15 11.36
N VAL A 70 11.12 -7.67 10.88
CA VAL A 70 10.56 -8.96 11.34
C VAL A 70 10.64 -10.06 10.29
N LEU A 71 10.88 -9.72 9.02
CA LEU A 71 11.16 -10.70 7.97
C LEU A 71 12.45 -11.49 8.27
N ARG A 72 12.49 -12.76 7.85
CA ARG A 72 13.56 -13.72 8.13
C ARG A 72 14.22 -14.29 6.89
N SER A 73 13.64 -14.07 5.71
CA SER A 73 14.12 -14.64 4.45
C SER A 73 13.93 -13.71 3.26
N ASP A 74 14.74 -13.92 2.22
CA ASP A 74 14.65 -13.20 0.95
C ASP A 74 13.31 -13.45 0.24
N ASP A 75 12.71 -14.63 0.41
CA ASP A 75 11.40 -14.96 -0.16
C ASP A 75 10.27 -14.12 0.44
N GLU A 76 10.31 -13.89 1.76
CA GLU A 76 9.34 -13.00 2.43
C GLU A 76 9.51 -11.54 1.98
N VAL A 77 10.76 -11.10 1.76
CA VAL A 77 11.05 -9.78 1.20
C VAL A 77 10.50 -9.67 -0.22
N ALA A 78 10.75 -10.67 -1.06
CA ALA A 78 10.25 -10.71 -2.44
C ALA A 78 8.72 -10.67 -2.49
N GLU A 79 8.05 -11.34 -1.55
CA GLU A 79 6.60 -11.28 -1.44
C GLU A 79 6.10 -9.88 -1.01
N ALA A 80 6.75 -9.24 -0.03
CA ALA A 80 6.41 -7.89 0.38
C ALA A 80 6.58 -6.89 -0.79
N VAL A 81 7.66 -7.03 -1.58
CA VAL A 81 7.88 -6.22 -2.79
C VAL A 81 6.77 -6.45 -3.82
N ARG A 82 6.36 -7.70 -4.04
CA ARG A 82 5.26 -8.03 -4.97
C ARG A 82 3.96 -7.32 -4.58
N VAL A 83 3.61 -7.29 -3.29
CA VAL A 83 2.41 -6.57 -2.80
C VAL A 83 2.47 -5.07 -3.17
N VAL A 84 3.63 -4.44 -3.00
CA VAL A 84 3.84 -3.03 -3.35
C VAL A 84 3.73 -2.81 -4.86
N GLU A 85 4.35 -3.68 -5.66
CA GLU A 85 4.31 -3.58 -7.14
C GLU A 85 2.90 -3.76 -7.70
N GLU A 86 2.13 -4.71 -7.17
CA GLU A 86 0.72 -4.90 -7.57
C GLU A 86 -0.14 -3.67 -7.26
N ALA A 87 0.09 -3.02 -6.13
CA ALA A 87 -0.59 -1.79 -5.79
C ALA A 87 -0.15 -0.60 -6.64
N ARG A 88 1.15 -0.52 -6.99
CA ARG A 88 1.68 0.48 -7.93
C ARG A 88 0.95 0.40 -9.27
N GLN A 89 0.77 -0.82 -9.79
CA GLN A 89 0.02 -1.08 -11.02
C GLN A 89 -1.46 -0.65 -10.90
N ARG A 90 -2.14 -0.95 -9.79
CA ARG A 90 -3.53 -0.52 -9.55
C ARG A 90 -3.67 1.00 -9.43
N ALA A 91 -2.69 1.65 -8.82
CA ALA A 91 -2.62 3.11 -8.71
C ALA A 91 -2.32 3.81 -10.05
N GLY A 92 -1.90 3.05 -11.07
CA GLY A 92 -1.60 3.57 -12.41
C GLY A 92 -0.28 4.34 -12.48
N VAL A 93 0.70 3.97 -11.64
CA VAL A 93 2.03 4.58 -11.54
C VAL A 93 3.17 3.58 -11.78
#